data_AF-A0A3N5V7L5-F1
#
_entry.id   AF-A0A3N5V7L5-F1
#
_cell.length_a   1.000
_cell.length_b   1.000
_cell.length_c   1.000
_cell.angle_alpha   90.00
_cell.angle_beta   90.00
_cell.angle_gamma   90.00
#
_symmetry.space_group_name_H-M   'P 1'
#
loop_
_entity.id
_entity.type
_entity.pdbx_description
1 polymer ?
#
loop_
_entity_poly.entity_id
_entity_poly.type
_entity_poly.pdbx_seq_one_letter_code
_entity_poly.pdbx_strand_id
1 'polypeptide(L)'
;MLHDILGGGYQLDFLIDIGISLLAGFLIGAERESRGKPAGISTHCLVIGGTMIFTYISAQVDPNSTSRIAAQIVTGIGFLGAGMILKSESTERITNLTTAA
;
A
#
# COMPACT_ATOMS: atom_id res chain seq x y z
N MET A 1 -19.33 -14.41 -21.90
CA MET A 1 -19.27 -15.71 -22.60
C MET A 1 -18.17 -16.65 -22.09
N LEU A 2 -16.95 -16.19 -21.74
CA LEU A 2 -15.97 -17.03 -21.00
C LEU A 2 -16.03 -16.85 -19.47
N HIS A 3 -16.69 -15.79 -18.98
CA HIS A 3 -16.83 -15.42 -17.55
C HIS A 3 -18.06 -16.07 -16.88
N ASP A 4 -19.01 -16.60 -17.66
CA ASP A 4 -20.32 -17.07 -17.18
C ASP A 4 -20.39 -18.59 -16.89
N ILE A 5 -19.37 -19.37 -17.27
CA ILE A 5 -19.36 -20.85 -17.12
C ILE A 5 -18.80 -21.31 -15.77
N LEU A 6 -18.04 -20.45 -15.09
CA LEU A 6 -17.58 -20.68 -13.72
C LEU A 6 -18.49 -19.88 -12.79
N GLY A 7 -19.34 -20.55 -12.01
CA GLY A 7 -20.11 -19.94 -10.91
C GLY A 7 -19.26 -19.32 -9.78
N GLY A 8 -18.03 -18.89 -10.07
CA GLY A 8 -17.01 -18.33 -9.17
C GLY A 8 -16.30 -17.08 -9.73
N GLY A 9 -16.87 -16.37 -10.72
CA GLY A 9 -16.27 -15.17 -11.35
C GLY A 9 -15.75 -14.14 -10.34
N TYR A 10 -16.56 -13.75 -9.36
CA TYR A 10 -16.15 -12.76 -8.34
C TYR A 10 -14.98 -13.22 -7.46
N GLN A 11 -14.91 -14.51 -7.13
CA GLN A 11 -13.82 -15.05 -6.31
C GLN A 11 -12.53 -15.15 -7.11
N LEU A 12 -12.64 -15.50 -8.39
CA LEU A 12 -11.51 -15.59 -9.30
C LEU A 12 -10.95 -14.20 -9.62
N ASP A 13 -11.80 -13.23 -9.89
CA ASP A 13 -11.41 -11.84 -10.15
C ASP A 13 -10.67 -11.27 -8.92
N PHE A 14 -11.20 -11.49 -7.71
CA PHE A 14 -10.53 -11.11 -6.46
C PHE A 14 -9.15 -11.77 -6.30
N LEU A 15 -9.05 -13.09 -6.55
CA LEU A 15 -7.81 -13.86 -6.46
C LEU A 15 -6.74 -13.37 -7.45
N ILE A 16 -7.16 -13.03 -8.66
CA ILE A 16 -6.29 -12.50 -9.70
C ILE A 16 -5.81 -11.10 -9.31
N ASP A 17 -6.72 -10.22 -8.91
CA ASP A 17 -6.40 -8.83 -8.56
C ASP A 17 -5.48 -8.75 -7.34
N ILE A 18 -5.73 -9.56 -6.29
CA ILE A 18 -4.86 -9.58 -5.11
C ILE A 18 -3.50 -10.20 -5.43
N GLY A 19 -3.46 -11.22 -6.29
CA GLY A 19 -2.22 -11.84 -6.75
C GLY A 19 -1.34 -10.86 -7.53
N ILE A 20 -1.92 -10.16 -8.50
CA ILE A 20 -1.23 -9.12 -9.29
C ILE A 20 -0.79 -7.96 -8.39
N SER A 21 -1.64 -7.52 -7.47
CA SER A 21 -1.33 -6.43 -6.53
C SER A 21 -0.16 -6.76 -5.60
N LEU A 22 -0.13 -7.97 -5.05
CA LEU A 22 0.99 -8.44 -4.21
C LEU A 22 2.27 -8.62 -5.02
N LEU A 23 2.20 -9.15 -6.24
CA LEU A 23 3.36 -9.24 -7.13
C LEU A 23 3.92 -7.86 -7.46
N ALA A 24 3.06 -6.89 -7.79
CA ALA A 24 3.48 -5.52 -8.03
C ALA A 24 4.12 -4.90 -6.79
N GLY A 25 3.52 -5.08 -5.60
CA GLY A 25 4.08 -4.60 -4.35
C GLY A 25 5.42 -5.23 -4.00
N PHE A 26 5.57 -6.52 -4.27
CA PHE A 26 6.83 -7.24 -4.09
C PHE A 26 7.93 -6.72 -5.02
N LEU A 27 7.64 -6.58 -6.32
CA LEU A 27 8.61 -6.09 -7.30
C LEU A 27 9.07 -4.66 -7.00
N ILE A 28 8.13 -3.76 -6.71
CA ILE A 28 8.43 -2.36 -6.36
C ILE A 28 9.24 -2.31 -5.06
N GLY A 29 8.80 -3.06 -4.05
CA GLY A 29 9.48 -3.11 -2.77
C GLY A 29 10.89 -3.69 -2.86
N ALA A 30 11.09 -4.73 -3.67
CA ALA A 30 12.39 -5.37 -3.87
C ALA A 30 13.37 -4.45 -4.59
N GLU A 31 12.91 -3.74 -5.63
CA GLU A 31 13.72 -2.73 -6.31
C GLU A 31 14.14 -1.62 -5.34
N ARG A 32 13.21 -1.13 -4.51
CA ARG A 32 13.49 -0.05 -3.55
C ARG A 32 14.43 -0.48 -2.43
N GLU A 33 14.29 -1.71 -1.93
CA GLU A 33 15.16 -2.29 -0.92
C GLU A 33 16.58 -2.47 -1.47
N SER A 34 16.72 -2.97 -2.70
CA SER A 34 18.01 -3.07 -3.39
C SER A 34 18.70 -1.71 -3.60
N ARG A 35 17.92 -0.62 -3.70
CA ARG A 35 18.43 0.76 -3.82
C ARG A 35 18.64 1.46 -2.48
N GLY A 36 18.51 0.74 -1.35
CA GLY A 36 18.74 1.26 0.00
C GLY A 36 17.72 2.30 0.46
N LYS A 37 16.51 2.30 -0.09
CA LYS A 37 15.44 3.23 0.33
C LYS A 37 14.78 2.73 1.63
N PRO A 38 14.31 3.63 2.51
CA PRO A 38 13.75 3.26 3.83
C PRO A 38 12.42 2.48 3.78
N ALA A 39 11.82 2.33 2.59
CA ALA A 39 10.56 1.63 2.35
C ALA A 39 10.84 0.36 1.53
N GLY A 40 10.81 -0.80 2.19
CA GLY A 40 11.14 -2.10 1.59
C GLY A 40 9.93 -2.87 1.07
N ILE A 41 10.11 -4.19 0.92
CA ILE A 41 9.10 -5.13 0.41
C ILE A 41 7.83 -5.17 1.27
N SER A 42 7.99 -5.29 2.59
CA SER A 42 6.85 -5.42 3.51
C SER A 42 5.92 -4.20 3.48
N THR A 43 6.46 -2.99 3.36
CA THR A 43 5.68 -1.75 3.28
C THR A 43 4.87 -1.69 1.99
N HIS A 44 5.47 -1.97 0.84
CA HIS A 44 4.79 -1.88 -0.45
C HIS A 44 3.74 -2.98 -0.63
N CYS A 45 4.03 -4.21 -0.20
CA CYS A 45 3.04 -5.30 -0.21
C CYS A 45 1.82 -4.97 0.66
N LEU A 46 2.04 -4.42 1.86
CA LEU A 46 0.94 -4.06 2.77
C LEU A 46 0.09 -2.91 2.21
N VAL A 47 0.73 -1.85 1.70
CA VAL A 47 0.02 -0.68 1.16
C VAL A 47 -0.78 -1.04 -0.09
N ILE A 48 -0.16 -1.74 -1.04
CA ILE A 48 -0.80 -2.08 -2.32
C ILE A 48 -1.87 -3.15 -2.11
N GLY A 49 -1.57 -4.21 -1.36
CA GLY A 49 -2.54 -5.26 -1.04
C GLY A 49 -3.72 -4.74 -0.23
N GLY A 50 -3.48 -3.93 0.80
CA GLY A 50 -4.54 -3.30 1.58
C GLY A 50 -5.43 -2.38 0.75
N THR A 51 -4.83 -1.55 -0.11
CA THR A 51 -5.56 -0.65 -1.02
C THR A 51 -6.47 -1.43 -1.97
N MET A 52 -5.98 -2.53 -2.54
CA MET A 52 -6.77 -3.40 -3.41
C MET A 52 -7.98 -3.96 -2.66
N ILE A 53 -7.78 -4.53 -1.46
CA ILE A 53 -8.86 -5.14 -0.67
C ILE A 53 -9.92 -4.09 -0.31
N PHE A 54 -9.52 -2.91 0.18
CA PHE A 54 -10.46 -1.85 0.54
C PHE A 54 -11.22 -1.32 -0.67
N THR A 55 -10.56 -1.18 -1.82
CA THR A 55 -11.20 -0.75 -3.07
C THR A 55 -12.22 -1.79 -3.54
N TYR A 56 -11.85 -3.07 -3.51
CA TYR A 56 -12.73 -4.17 -3.91
C TYR A 56 -13.98 -4.25 -3.02
N ILE A 57 -13.81 -4.21 -1.71
CA ILE A 57 -14.94 -4.21 -0.76
C ILE A 57 -15.82 -2.97 -0.96
N SER A 58 -15.21 -1.79 -1.15
CA SER A 58 -15.96 -0.55 -1.40
C SER A 58 -16.86 -0.64 -2.61
N ALA A 59 -16.36 -1.22 -3.71
CA ALA A 59 -17.13 -1.38 -4.94
C ALA A 59 -18.34 -2.31 -4.77
N GLN A 60 -18.27 -3.28 -3.85
CA GLN A 60 -19.37 -4.21 -3.55
C GLN A 60 -20.41 -3.62 -2.58
N VAL A 61 -19.98 -2.80 -1.63
CA VAL A 61 -20.88 -2.22 -0.61
C VAL A 61 -21.62 -1.00 -1.15
N ASP A 62 -20.93 -0.07 -1.81
CA ASP A 62 -21.53 1.12 -2.40
C ASP A 62 -20.68 1.66 -3.56
N PRO A 63 -21.09 1.41 -4.81
CA PRO A 63 -20.36 1.84 -6.01
C PRO A 63 -20.16 3.35 -6.12
N ASN A 64 -21.04 4.16 -5.53
CA ASN A 64 -20.94 5.63 -5.57
C ASN A 64 -19.92 6.18 -4.56
N SER A 65 -19.41 5.31 -3.69
CA SER A 65 -18.60 5.67 -2.53
C SER A 65 -17.11 5.34 -2.69
N THR A 66 -16.75 4.68 -3.79
CA THR A 66 -15.36 4.35 -4.14
C THR A 66 -14.44 5.57 -4.11
N SER A 67 -14.93 6.73 -4.56
CA SER A 67 -14.16 7.98 -4.51
C SER A 67 -13.82 8.43 -3.08
N ARG A 68 -14.71 8.20 -2.11
CA ARG A 68 -14.44 8.55 -0.70
C ARG A 68 -13.42 7.62 -0.09
N ILE A 69 -13.52 6.31 -0.34
CA ILE A 69 -12.54 5.33 0.13
C ILE A 69 -11.17 5.60 -0.50
N ALA A 70 -11.11 5.89 -1.81
CA ALA A 70 -9.89 6.30 -2.47
C ALA A 70 -9.25 7.53 -1.80
N ALA A 71 -10.04 8.53 -1.43
CA ALA A 71 -9.54 9.71 -0.70
C ALA A 71 -8.96 9.35 0.68
N GLN A 72 -9.58 8.43 1.42
CA GLN A 72 -9.07 7.97 2.72
C GLN A 72 -7.77 7.18 2.57
N ILE A 73 -7.68 6.34 1.55
CA ILE A 73 -6.46 5.57 1.23
C ILE A 73 -5.31 6.51 0.89
N VAL A 74 -5.53 7.49 0.00
CA VAL A 74 -4.51 8.50 -0.36
C VAL A 74 -4.04 9.26 0.87
N THR A 75 -4.97 9.65 1.75
CA THR A 75 -4.63 10.33 3.02
C THR A 75 -3.74 9.44 3.90
N GLY A 76 -4.09 8.16 4.07
CA GLY A 76 -3.30 7.20 4.84
C GLY A 76 -1.90 6.96 4.26
N ILE A 77 -1.78 6.84 2.93
CA ILE A 77 -0.48 6.73 2.24
C ILE A 77 0.37 7.99 2.48
N GLY A 78 -0.25 9.18 2.49
CA GLY A 78 0.42 10.43 2.85
C GLY A 78 1.02 10.41 4.26
N PHE A 79 0.29 9.89 5.24
CA PHE A 79 0.80 9.71 6.60
C PHE A 79 1.95 8.70 6.69
N LEU A 80 1.89 7.58 5.96
CA LEU A 80 3.01 6.64 5.88
C LEU A 80 4.25 7.30 5.28
N GLY A 81 4.09 8.11 4.24
CA GLY A 81 5.17 8.90 3.64
C GLY A 81 5.82 9.87 4.62
N ALA A 82 5.01 10.68 5.31
CA ALA A 82 5.50 11.61 6.34
C ALA A 82 6.23 10.88 7.47
N GLY A 83 5.68 9.75 7.95
CA GLY A 83 6.30 8.93 8.98
C GLY A 83 7.66 8.36 8.58
N MET A 84 7.84 7.98 7.31
CA MET A 84 9.14 7.50 6.81
C MET A 84 10.19 8.62 6.72
N ILE A 85 9.79 9.85 6.38
CA ILE A 85 10.70 11.01 6.36
C ILE A 85 11.16 11.34 7.78
N LEU A 86 10.23 11.45 8.74
CA LEU A 86 10.56 11.71 10.15
C LEU A 86 11.46 10.62 10.76
N LYS A 87 11.22 9.36 10.41
CA LYS A 87 12.08 8.23 10.85
C LYS A 87 13.49 8.31 10.25
N SER A 88 13.62 8.82 9.02
CA SER A 88 14.92 9.06 8.40
C SER A 88 15.72 10.11 9.18
N GLU A 89 15.07 11.24 9.53
CA GLU A 89 15.72 12.29 10.33
C GLU A 89 16.03 11.84 11.76
N SER A 90 15.18 11.02 12.39
CA SER A 90 15.47 10.52 13.75
C SER A 90 16.60 9.49 13.81
N THR A 91 16.95 8.88 12.68
CA THR A 91 18.04 7.90 12.56
C THR A 91 19.37 8.59 12.23
N GLU A 92 19.34 9.84 11.74
CA GLU A 92 20.48 10.75 11.84
C GLU A 92 20.66 11.11 13.31
N ARG A 93 21.45 10.28 13.99
CA ARG A 93 21.96 10.44 15.34
C ARG A 93 22.22 11.93 15.61
N ILE A 94 21.32 12.60 16.33
CA ILE A 94 21.53 13.96 16.81
C ILE A 94 22.67 13.90 17.83
N THR A 95 23.89 13.90 17.30
CA THR A 95 25.12 14.09 18.06
C THR A 95 25.24 15.60 18.20
N ASN A 96 25.38 16.07 19.45
CA ASN A 96 25.36 17.48 19.91
C ASN A 96 24.06 18.00 20.56
N LEU A 97 23.30 17.14 21.26
CA LEU A 97 22.34 17.60 22.30
C LEU A 97 22.99 17.80 23.68
N THR A 98 24.28 18.14 23.72
CA THR A 98 24.89 18.70 24.93
C THR A 98 25.29 20.14 24.65
N THR A 99 24.70 21.06 25.43
CA THR A 99 25.03 22.49 25.57
C THR A 99 24.26 23.49 24.70
N ALA A 100 22.97 23.65 24.95
CA ALA A 100 22.31 24.96 24.80
C ALA A 100 21.13 25.08 25.77
N ALA A 101 21.36 25.90 26.83
CA ALA A 101 20.44 26.47 27.82
C ALA A 101 19.80 25.52 28.85
#